data_AF-A0A2V2YWS6-F1
#
_entry.id   AF-A0A2V2YWS6-F1
#
_cell.length_a   1.000
_cell.length_b   1.000
_cell.length_c   1.000
_cell.angle_alpha   90.00
_cell.angle_beta   90.00
_cell.angle_gamma   90.00
#
_symmetry.space_group_name_H-M   'P 1'
#
loop_
_entity.id
_entity.type
_entity.pdbx_description
1 polymer ?
#
loop_
_entity_poly.entity_id
_entity_poly.type
_entity_poly.pdbx_seq_one_letter_code
_entity_poly.pdbx_strand_id
1 'polypeptide(L)'
;MSEEERKQSGAEGDDPDEESVAVDSVRGLYHLGENTIIEEGCAMHGSKEIAIGSHVFVRTGAWFNICTDVTGERPKIIIGDYCQFNKSVLLSAANRIRIERFAMIGPHSFIMDTQHEYRHIGIPISMQGITETEGATIIGESTWVGANCVISGPLTIGRGSVIGGNSVVTRDIPDYCVAVGSPARVIKMFDTDTADWIAVKSKEDVAAVMRRRRERPVLSICIPTYNRAADLNRCLQTIVHQIGDCSLFEVVVSDNASPDGTQQVLAAFAEVYPNMNLRYWRNDENIGAERNIIKLLDDARGDYVLLHGDDDFFTDLTIMPMLNLIQMNRDCSVFFLNVLNDDGRVHRMEGLSTFIETASLHSGFISSVMIQREAYRQVEDKTKFIGSGFNHIYLQLEALRYNPHFAVVNKAMFGYAGNKPTGYNFGKFFIDGYLSILDHYRSYGLSDEALLKEKRTMLATTVLPWYKRIVEEQLGADISGFEEIYTAHYKDEPYFKAILEWIRNIKPLTKESQE
;
A
#
# COMPACT_ATOMS: atom_id res chain seq x y z
N MET A 1 -56.56 -34.08 3.17
CA MET A 1 -57.18 -34.81 4.29
C MET A 1 -56.45 -34.40 5.56
N SER A 2 -57.21 -33.67 6.38
CA SER A 2 -57.15 -33.42 7.83
C SER A 2 -55.84 -33.62 8.62
N GLU A 3 -55.52 -32.55 9.35
CA GLU A 3 -55.22 -32.52 10.79
C GLU A 3 -55.65 -33.76 11.60
N GLU A 4 -54.95 -33.93 12.72
CA GLU A 4 -55.19 -34.92 13.78
C GLU A 4 -54.49 -36.27 13.60
N GLU A 5 -53.20 -36.28 13.94
CA GLU A 5 -52.77 -37.13 15.05
C GLU A 5 -51.60 -36.49 15.81
N ARG A 6 -51.85 -36.29 17.10
CA ARG A 6 -51.11 -35.45 18.04
C ARG A 6 -49.92 -36.19 18.66
N LYS A 7 -48.87 -35.40 18.94
CA LYS A 7 -48.06 -35.39 20.17
C LYS A 7 -47.45 -36.72 20.66
N GLN A 8 -46.13 -36.83 20.58
CA GLN A 8 -45.28 -37.12 21.75
C GLN A 8 -43.78 -36.94 21.46
N SER A 9 -43.08 -36.46 22.50
CA SER A 9 -41.62 -36.33 22.70
C SER A 9 -40.84 -35.38 21.77
N GLY A 10 -40.19 -34.40 22.40
CA GLY A 10 -39.29 -33.46 21.76
C GLY A 10 -37.92 -34.07 21.47
N ALA A 11 -37.27 -33.51 20.46
CA ALA A 11 -35.83 -33.39 20.33
C ALA A 11 -35.60 -32.16 19.46
N GLU A 12 -34.86 -31.20 20.02
CA GLU A 12 -34.30 -30.06 19.30
C GLU A 12 -33.42 -30.58 18.15
N GLY A 13 -33.48 -29.91 17.01
CA GLY A 13 -32.68 -30.27 15.84
C GLY A 13 -31.21 -29.98 16.09
N ASP A 14 -30.39 -31.01 15.92
CA ASP A 14 -28.94 -30.93 15.86
C ASP A 14 -28.49 -30.04 14.70
N ASP A 15 -27.71 -29.01 15.04
CA ASP A 15 -26.85 -28.22 14.17
C ASP A 15 -25.62 -29.08 13.84
N PRO A 16 -25.19 -29.24 12.57
CA PRO A 16 -24.06 -30.12 12.26
C PRO A 16 -22.72 -29.47 12.66
N ASP A 17 -22.22 -29.90 13.81
CA ASP A 17 -20.81 -30.13 14.15
C ASP A 17 -19.79 -29.05 13.74
N GLU A 18 -19.67 -28.03 14.59
CA GLU A 18 -18.36 -27.42 14.91
C GLU A 18 -17.48 -28.43 15.68
N GLU A 19 -16.97 -29.47 15.03
CA GLU A 19 -15.92 -30.31 15.62
C GLU A 19 -14.54 -29.65 15.41
N SER A 20 -14.12 -28.91 16.44
CA SER A 20 -12.77 -28.37 16.56
C SER A 20 -11.88 -29.26 17.45
N VAL A 21 -10.67 -29.49 16.92
CA VAL A 21 -9.38 -29.80 17.58
C VAL A 21 -9.10 -31.24 18.03
N ALA A 22 -8.19 -31.92 17.33
CA ALA A 22 -7.30 -32.93 17.90
C ALA A 22 -6.09 -32.22 18.56
N VAL A 23 -6.07 -32.22 19.91
CA VAL A 23 -5.34 -31.24 20.75
C VAL A 23 -3.86 -31.58 21.05
N ASP A 24 -3.31 -32.74 20.66
CA ASP A 24 -1.95 -33.12 21.10
C ASP A 24 -0.79 -32.74 20.16
N SER A 25 -1.02 -32.57 18.84
CA SER A 25 0.03 -32.21 17.87
C SER A 25 0.33 -30.71 17.78
N VAL A 26 -0.51 -29.86 18.39
CA VAL A 26 -0.46 -28.38 18.30
C VAL A 26 -0.06 -27.74 19.65
N ARG A 27 0.05 -28.53 20.72
CA ARG A 27 0.49 -28.04 22.04
C ARG A 27 1.93 -27.51 21.98
N GLY A 28 2.12 -26.29 22.46
CA GLY A 28 3.44 -25.68 22.62
C GLY A 28 4.01 -25.03 21.37
N LEU A 29 3.18 -24.68 20.37
CA LEU A 29 3.60 -23.75 19.31
C LEU A 29 4.14 -22.44 19.90
N TYR A 30 5.13 -21.84 19.22
CA TYR A 30 5.62 -20.50 19.59
C TYR A 30 4.50 -19.46 19.48
N HIS A 31 3.69 -19.56 18.44
CA HIS A 31 2.52 -18.72 18.21
C HIS A 31 1.51 -19.47 17.33
N LEU A 32 0.22 -19.29 17.60
CA LEU A 32 -0.89 -19.75 16.77
C LEU A 32 -1.93 -18.62 16.68
N GLY A 33 -2.11 -18.07 15.48
CA GLY A 33 -3.09 -17.02 15.23
C GLY A 33 -4.52 -17.54 15.21
N GLU A 34 -5.46 -16.60 15.28
CA GLU A 34 -6.89 -16.88 15.31
C GLU A 34 -7.39 -17.45 13.98
N ASN A 35 -8.49 -18.21 14.02
CA ASN A 35 -9.14 -18.78 12.82
C ASN A 35 -8.22 -19.65 11.95
N THR A 36 -7.13 -20.17 12.53
CA THR A 36 -6.22 -21.10 11.88
C THR A 36 -6.69 -22.54 12.10
N ILE A 37 -6.73 -23.32 11.02
CA ILE A 37 -7.19 -24.71 11.01
C ILE A 37 -6.02 -25.61 10.60
N ILE A 38 -5.73 -26.59 11.45
CA ILE A 38 -4.76 -27.65 11.19
C ILE A 38 -5.52 -28.98 11.22
N GLU A 39 -5.65 -29.64 10.07
CA GLU A 39 -6.37 -30.91 9.95
C GLU A 39 -5.65 -32.04 10.72
N GLU A 40 -6.40 -33.07 11.09
CA GLU A 40 -5.85 -34.26 11.74
C GLU A 40 -4.78 -34.94 10.87
N GLY A 41 -3.77 -35.54 11.52
CA GLY A 41 -2.67 -36.22 10.86
C GLY A 41 -1.50 -35.31 10.46
N CYS A 42 -1.51 -34.05 10.88
CA CYS A 42 -0.34 -33.17 10.78
C CYS A 42 0.63 -33.38 11.96
N ALA A 43 1.93 -33.32 11.69
CA ALA A 43 3.00 -33.47 12.67
C ALA A 43 3.85 -32.20 12.78
N MET A 44 3.98 -31.68 14.01
CA MET A 44 4.75 -30.46 14.33
C MET A 44 5.90 -30.82 15.28
N HIS A 45 7.12 -31.01 14.74
CA HIS A 45 8.30 -31.34 15.54
C HIS A 45 9.09 -30.07 15.87
N GLY A 46 9.38 -29.88 17.17
CA GLY A 46 9.98 -28.64 17.66
C GLY A 46 9.01 -27.46 17.69
N SER A 47 7.74 -27.73 18.03
CA SER A 47 6.63 -26.77 18.05
C SER A 47 6.97 -25.43 18.72
N LYS A 48 7.79 -25.42 19.78
CA LYS A 48 8.27 -24.22 20.47
C LYS A 48 9.02 -23.22 19.59
N GLU A 49 9.40 -23.57 18.37
CA GLU A 49 10.04 -22.67 17.40
C GLU A 49 9.25 -22.61 16.07
N ILE A 50 7.96 -22.92 16.11
CA ILE A 50 7.03 -22.80 14.99
C ILE A 50 5.99 -21.75 15.33
N ALA A 51 5.93 -20.68 14.53
CA ALA A 51 4.95 -19.61 14.63
C ALA A 51 4.02 -19.63 13.41
N ILE A 52 2.72 -19.70 13.67
CA ILE A 52 1.67 -19.72 12.63
C ILE A 52 0.76 -18.52 12.84
N GLY A 53 0.52 -17.76 11.78
CA GLY A 53 -0.37 -16.60 11.75
C GLY A 53 -1.84 -16.95 11.84
N SER A 54 -2.69 -15.98 11.55
CA SER A 54 -4.15 -16.11 11.56
C SER A 54 -4.69 -16.57 10.21
N HIS A 55 -5.86 -17.21 10.21
CA HIS A 55 -6.54 -17.68 8.99
C HIS A 55 -5.70 -18.64 8.13
N VAL A 56 -4.77 -19.37 8.74
CA VAL A 56 -3.94 -20.35 8.02
C VAL A 56 -4.71 -21.68 7.91
N PHE A 57 -4.61 -22.33 6.76
CA PHE A 57 -5.20 -23.65 6.54
C PHE A 57 -4.11 -24.68 6.25
N VAL A 58 -3.96 -25.69 7.11
CA VAL A 58 -3.00 -26.78 6.94
C VAL A 58 -3.72 -28.11 6.77
N ARG A 59 -3.64 -28.69 5.57
CA ARG A 59 -4.27 -29.98 5.24
C ARG A 59 -3.48 -31.17 5.78
N THR A 60 -4.20 -32.28 5.94
CA THR A 60 -3.74 -33.55 6.50
C THR A 60 -2.42 -34.04 5.90
N GLY A 61 -1.61 -34.67 6.76
CA GLY A 61 -0.32 -35.26 6.41
C GLY A 61 0.82 -34.25 6.30
N ALA A 62 0.61 -32.98 6.67
CA ALA A 62 1.69 -32.00 6.73
C ALA A 62 2.72 -32.36 7.81
N TRP A 63 3.99 -32.07 7.56
CA TRP A 63 5.07 -32.28 8.52
C TRP A 63 5.93 -31.03 8.60
N PHE A 64 5.83 -30.30 9.72
CA PHE A 64 6.69 -29.15 9.98
C PHE A 64 7.71 -29.55 11.03
N ASN A 65 8.99 -29.47 10.67
CA ASN A 65 10.08 -30.05 11.42
C ASN A 65 11.20 -29.05 11.67
N ILE A 66 11.58 -28.92 12.93
CA ILE A 66 12.84 -28.31 13.32
C ILE A 66 13.89 -29.42 13.40
N CYS A 67 14.88 -29.43 12.49
CA CYS A 67 15.90 -30.48 12.42
C CYS A 67 17.18 -30.18 13.21
N THR A 68 17.15 -29.13 14.03
CA THR A 68 18.22 -28.72 14.96
C THR A 68 17.69 -28.66 16.39
N ASP A 69 18.57 -28.44 17.36
CA ASP A 69 18.15 -28.30 18.76
C ASP A 69 17.12 -27.18 18.94
N VAL A 70 16.09 -27.48 19.72
CA VAL A 70 14.95 -26.60 20.01
C VAL A 70 15.23 -25.87 21.31
N THR A 71 15.55 -24.58 21.20
CA THR A 71 15.82 -23.68 22.33
C THR A 71 14.54 -23.04 22.86
N GLY A 72 13.60 -22.72 21.95
CA GLY A 72 12.38 -21.97 22.24
C GLY A 72 12.57 -20.46 22.32
N GLU A 73 13.76 -19.92 22.03
CA GLU A 73 14.03 -18.47 22.12
C GLU A 73 13.34 -17.68 21.00
N ARG A 74 13.28 -18.26 19.79
CA ARG A 74 12.72 -17.61 18.60
C ARG A 74 12.19 -18.65 17.60
N PRO A 75 11.20 -18.30 16.77
CA PRO A 75 10.72 -19.20 15.75
C PRO A 75 11.73 -19.35 14.61
N LYS A 76 11.81 -20.57 14.09
CA LYS A 76 12.54 -20.96 12.88
C LYS A 76 11.58 -21.18 11.71
N ILE A 77 10.42 -21.78 11.93
CA ILE A 77 9.33 -21.81 10.93
C ILE A 77 8.36 -20.67 11.28
N ILE A 78 8.17 -19.75 10.33
CA ILE A 78 7.31 -18.58 10.48
C ILE A 78 6.33 -18.59 9.31
N ILE A 79 5.04 -18.77 9.60
CA ILE A 79 3.96 -18.79 8.62
C ILE A 79 3.10 -17.55 8.82
N GLY A 80 2.98 -16.73 7.78
CA GLY A 80 2.17 -15.53 7.77
C GLY A 80 0.68 -15.82 7.59
N ASP A 81 -0.14 -14.79 7.74
CA ASP A 81 -1.59 -14.92 7.73
C ASP A 81 -2.13 -15.42 6.37
N TYR A 82 -3.30 -16.06 6.38
CA TYR A 82 -4.01 -16.51 5.17
C TYR A 82 -3.23 -17.49 4.28
N CYS A 83 -2.16 -18.10 4.79
CA CYS A 83 -1.42 -19.11 4.05
C CYS A 83 -2.22 -20.41 3.93
N GLN A 84 -2.03 -21.12 2.82
CA GLN A 84 -2.67 -22.41 2.58
C GLN A 84 -1.63 -23.48 2.29
N PHE A 85 -1.69 -24.60 3.01
CA PHE A 85 -0.84 -25.76 2.84
C PHE A 85 -1.70 -26.95 2.44
N ASN A 86 -1.52 -27.44 1.23
CA ASN A 86 -2.27 -28.59 0.73
C ASN A 86 -1.73 -29.91 1.30
N LYS A 87 -2.38 -31.03 0.92
CA LYS A 87 -2.10 -32.36 1.48
C LYS A 87 -0.60 -32.69 1.44
N SER A 88 -0.08 -33.15 2.57
CA SER A 88 1.30 -33.64 2.69
C SER A 88 2.38 -32.64 2.29
N VAL A 89 2.22 -31.36 2.63
CA VAL A 89 3.33 -30.38 2.54
C VAL A 89 4.32 -30.61 3.68
N LEU A 90 5.60 -30.61 3.34
CA LEU A 90 6.69 -30.87 4.27
C LEU A 90 7.56 -29.61 4.38
N LEU A 91 7.82 -29.15 5.61
CA LEU A 91 8.75 -28.07 5.92
C LEU A 91 9.83 -28.63 6.86
N SER A 92 11.10 -28.45 6.53
CA SER A 92 12.20 -28.84 7.43
C SER A 92 13.19 -27.69 7.58
N ALA A 93 13.21 -27.06 8.76
CA ALA A 93 14.04 -25.90 9.07
C ALA A 93 15.18 -26.27 10.04
N ALA A 94 16.42 -25.96 9.64
CA ALA A 94 17.55 -25.86 10.57
C ALA A 94 17.76 -24.41 11.03
N ASN A 95 17.58 -23.46 10.12
CA ASN A 95 17.89 -22.04 10.30
C ASN A 95 16.60 -21.22 10.43
N ARG A 96 15.96 -20.93 9.29
CA ARG A 96 14.73 -20.16 9.19
C ARG A 96 14.02 -20.43 7.87
N ILE A 97 12.76 -20.84 7.95
CA ILE A 97 11.82 -20.86 6.84
C ILE A 97 10.72 -19.82 7.14
N ARG A 98 10.58 -18.83 6.26
CA ARG A 98 9.52 -17.83 6.34
C ARG A 98 8.59 -17.97 5.14
N ILE A 99 7.33 -18.26 5.41
CA ILE A 99 6.25 -18.24 4.42
C ILE A 99 5.45 -16.96 4.69
N GLU A 100 5.52 -15.98 3.80
CA GLU A 100 4.78 -14.72 3.94
C GLU A 100 3.30 -14.92 3.62
N ARG A 101 2.48 -13.95 4.04
CA ARG A 101 1.01 -14.02 3.99
C ARG A 101 0.46 -14.30 2.59
N PHE A 102 -0.73 -14.91 2.54
CA PHE A 102 -1.43 -15.32 1.31
C PHE A 102 -0.66 -16.31 0.41
N ALA A 103 0.46 -16.88 0.86
CA ALA A 103 1.15 -17.89 0.07
C ALA A 103 0.35 -19.21 0.03
N MET A 104 0.34 -19.86 -1.12
CA MET A 104 -0.36 -21.12 -1.34
C MET A 104 0.63 -22.20 -1.75
N ILE A 105 0.73 -23.26 -0.95
CA ILE A 105 1.64 -24.38 -1.17
C ILE A 105 0.85 -25.61 -1.63
N GLY A 106 1.16 -26.07 -2.83
CA GLY A 106 0.56 -27.24 -3.48
C GLY A 106 0.96 -28.55 -2.81
N PRO A 107 0.17 -29.61 -3.00
CA PRO A 107 0.33 -30.87 -2.28
C PRO A 107 1.68 -31.53 -2.57
N HIS A 108 2.18 -32.30 -1.60
CA HIS A 108 3.43 -33.06 -1.68
C HIS A 108 4.69 -32.21 -1.94
N SER A 109 4.63 -30.90 -1.69
CA SER A 109 5.80 -30.03 -1.81
C SER A 109 6.68 -30.13 -0.57
N PHE A 110 8.00 -30.09 -0.77
CA PHE A 110 9.00 -30.13 0.29
C PHE A 110 9.86 -28.87 0.27
N ILE A 111 9.90 -28.15 1.40
CA ILE A 111 10.66 -26.91 1.57
C ILE A 111 11.70 -27.12 2.68
N MET A 112 12.96 -26.85 2.36
CA MET A 112 14.07 -26.92 3.31
C MET A 112 15.01 -25.72 3.16
N ASP A 113 15.77 -25.42 4.21
CA ASP A 113 16.77 -24.35 4.28
C ASP A 113 18.19 -24.86 4.57
N THR A 114 18.39 -26.18 4.50
CA THR A 114 19.64 -26.88 4.77
C THR A 114 19.67 -28.21 4.02
N GLN A 115 20.84 -28.83 3.89
CA GLN A 115 21.01 -30.20 3.39
C GLN A 115 21.90 -31.03 4.32
N HIS A 116 22.02 -32.33 4.07
CA HIS A 116 22.98 -33.17 4.78
C HIS A 116 24.40 -32.93 4.27
N GLU A 117 25.36 -32.85 5.21
CA GLU A 117 26.77 -32.90 4.85
C GLU A 117 27.13 -34.29 4.34
N TYR A 118 27.92 -34.35 3.27
CA TYR A 118 28.27 -35.60 2.59
C TYR A 118 29.74 -35.70 2.20
N ARG A 119 30.51 -34.61 2.36
CA ARG A 119 31.88 -34.51 1.84
C ARG A 119 32.89 -35.29 2.68
N HIS A 120 32.56 -35.70 3.91
CA HIS A 120 33.46 -36.51 4.74
C HIS A 120 33.37 -37.99 4.39
N ILE A 121 34.21 -38.42 3.44
CA ILE A 121 34.30 -39.82 3.01
C ILE A 121 34.65 -40.75 4.20
N GLY A 122 34.02 -41.93 4.24
CA GLY A 122 34.23 -42.95 5.29
C GLY A 122 33.40 -42.74 6.57
N ILE A 123 32.68 -41.62 6.69
CA ILE A 123 31.73 -41.36 7.78
C ILE A 123 30.31 -41.51 7.22
N PRO A 124 29.39 -42.28 7.84
CA PRO A 124 27.99 -42.32 7.42
C PRO A 124 27.36 -40.93 7.38
N ILE A 125 26.54 -40.62 6.35
CA ILE A 125 25.91 -39.29 6.16
C ILE A 125 25.18 -38.82 7.43
N SER A 126 24.48 -39.73 8.12
CA SER A 126 23.76 -39.43 9.36
C SER A 126 24.66 -38.95 10.51
N MET A 127 25.97 -39.14 10.42
CA MET A 127 26.97 -38.72 11.40
C MET A 127 27.77 -37.49 10.95
N GLN A 128 27.53 -36.97 9.75
CA GLN A 128 28.25 -35.81 9.21
C GLN A 128 27.58 -34.47 9.52
N GLY A 129 26.32 -34.49 9.97
CA GLY A 129 25.55 -33.28 10.27
C GLY A 129 24.89 -32.68 9.03
N ILE A 130 24.79 -31.35 9.01
CA ILE A 130 24.10 -30.57 7.98
C ILE A 130 25.01 -29.50 7.38
N THR A 131 24.70 -29.07 6.16
CA THR A 131 25.34 -27.93 5.47
C THR A 131 24.59 -26.64 5.73
N GLU A 132 25.21 -25.49 5.48
CA GLU A 132 24.52 -24.18 5.44
C GLU A 132 23.73 -23.88 6.74
N THR A 133 24.44 -23.51 7.81
CA THR A 133 23.85 -23.21 9.14
C THR A 133 23.46 -21.73 9.30
N GLU A 134 23.35 -20.99 8.20
CA GLU A 134 23.01 -19.57 8.17
C GLU A 134 22.09 -19.28 6.98
N GLY A 135 21.35 -18.16 7.05
CA GLY A 135 20.41 -17.75 6.01
C GLY A 135 18.96 -18.15 6.29
N ALA A 136 18.10 -17.93 5.30
CA ALA A 136 16.68 -18.24 5.39
C ALA A 136 16.12 -18.66 4.02
N THR A 137 15.13 -19.56 4.04
CA THR A 137 14.26 -19.81 2.89
C THR A 137 13.01 -18.94 3.03
N ILE A 138 12.79 -18.01 2.11
CA ILE A 138 11.66 -17.07 2.12
C ILE A 138 10.75 -17.36 0.94
N ILE A 139 9.45 -17.57 1.21
CA ILE A 139 8.40 -17.62 0.20
C ILE A 139 7.58 -16.34 0.35
N GLY A 140 7.68 -15.46 -0.64
CA GLY A 140 7.13 -14.12 -0.62
C GLY A 140 5.61 -14.10 -0.67
N GLU A 141 5.03 -12.99 -0.22
CA GLU A 141 3.59 -12.75 -0.17
C GLU A 141 2.88 -13.09 -1.50
N SER A 142 1.70 -13.72 -1.40
CA SER A 142 0.87 -14.13 -2.54
C SER A 142 1.55 -15.06 -3.55
N THR A 143 2.63 -15.75 -3.17
CA THR A 143 3.29 -16.74 -4.03
C THR A 143 2.49 -18.04 -4.11
N TRP A 144 2.40 -18.62 -5.30
CA TRP A 144 1.84 -19.95 -5.50
C TRP A 144 2.94 -20.98 -5.83
N VAL A 145 3.05 -22.02 -5.02
CA VAL A 145 3.90 -23.18 -5.26
C VAL A 145 3.03 -24.34 -5.74
N GLY A 146 3.27 -24.84 -6.95
CA GLY A 146 2.54 -25.96 -7.54
C GLY A 146 2.80 -27.29 -6.81
N ALA A 147 2.06 -28.33 -7.19
CA ALA A 147 2.21 -29.67 -6.59
C ALA A 147 3.61 -30.28 -6.82
N ASN A 148 4.04 -31.14 -5.89
CA ASN A 148 5.30 -31.90 -5.96
C ASN A 148 6.55 -31.04 -6.17
N CYS A 149 6.59 -29.81 -5.64
CA CYS A 149 7.78 -28.97 -5.75
C CYS A 149 8.81 -29.30 -4.66
N VAL A 150 10.09 -29.17 -4.98
CA VAL A 150 11.17 -29.16 -3.99
C VAL A 150 11.80 -27.77 -3.96
N ILE A 151 11.87 -27.16 -2.79
CA ILE A 151 12.54 -25.87 -2.57
C ILE A 151 13.71 -26.14 -1.62
N SER A 152 14.92 -26.03 -2.13
CA SER A 152 16.16 -26.30 -1.40
C SER A 152 16.96 -25.01 -1.28
N GLY A 153 16.74 -24.30 -0.16
CA GLY A 153 17.42 -23.06 0.19
C GLY A 153 18.60 -23.27 1.15
N PRO A 154 19.19 -22.17 1.67
CA PRO A 154 18.58 -20.84 1.81
C PRO A 154 18.43 -20.08 0.48
N LEU A 155 17.23 -19.54 0.22
CA LEU A 155 16.87 -18.78 -0.99
C LEU A 155 15.58 -17.96 -0.81
N THR A 156 15.30 -17.03 -1.72
CA THR A 156 14.05 -16.27 -1.75
C THR A 156 13.24 -16.55 -3.03
N ILE A 157 11.96 -16.90 -2.86
CA ILE A 157 10.96 -16.85 -3.94
C ILE A 157 10.16 -15.57 -3.75
N GLY A 158 10.29 -14.65 -4.70
CA GLY A 158 9.68 -13.34 -4.65
C GLY A 158 8.16 -13.36 -4.76
N ARG A 159 7.56 -12.27 -4.33
CA ARG A 159 6.11 -12.05 -4.16
C ARG A 159 5.34 -12.23 -5.46
N GLY A 160 4.10 -12.70 -5.36
CA GLY A 160 3.22 -12.91 -6.52
C GLY A 160 3.80 -13.84 -7.59
N SER A 161 4.80 -14.66 -7.24
CA SER A 161 5.41 -15.60 -8.17
C SER A 161 4.65 -16.92 -8.23
N VAL A 162 4.82 -17.61 -9.35
CA VAL A 162 4.24 -18.93 -9.59
C VAL A 162 5.35 -19.93 -9.85
N ILE A 163 5.44 -20.96 -9.02
CA ILE A 163 6.30 -22.12 -9.24
C ILE A 163 5.45 -23.23 -9.82
N GLY A 164 5.69 -23.62 -11.07
CA GLY A 164 4.95 -24.71 -11.71
C GLY A 164 5.20 -26.05 -11.01
N GLY A 165 4.24 -26.96 -11.09
CA GLY A 165 4.35 -28.28 -10.46
C GLY A 165 5.55 -29.11 -10.94
N ASN A 166 6.02 -30.01 -10.08
CA ASN A 166 7.22 -30.84 -10.28
C ASN A 166 8.52 -30.05 -10.49
N SER A 167 8.61 -28.83 -9.95
CA SER A 167 9.82 -27.99 -10.07
C SER A 167 10.76 -28.17 -8.88
N VAL A 168 12.06 -27.98 -9.13
CA VAL A 168 13.11 -27.99 -8.10
C VAL A 168 13.79 -26.63 -8.05
N VAL A 169 13.46 -25.82 -7.05
CA VAL A 169 13.99 -24.47 -6.84
C VAL A 169 15.25 -24.55 -5.99
N THR A 170 16.35 -24.02 -6.54
CA THR A 170 17.72 -24.09 -5.97
C THR A 170 18.42 -22.73 -5.96
N ARG A 171 17.68 -21.67 -6.30
CA ARG A 171 18.18 -20.30 -6.38
C ARG A 171 17.00 -19.33 -6.32
N ASP A 172 17.31 -18.08 -6.03
CA ASP A 172 16.32 -17.02 -5.94
C ASP A 172 15.47 -16.87 -7.21
N ILE A 173 14.19 -16.57 -7.00
CA ILE A 173 13.21 -16.23 -8.02
C ILE A 173 12.73 -14.80 -7.72
N PRO A 174 12.84 -13.83 -8.65
CA PRO A 174 12.38 -12.46 -8.40
C PRO A 174 10.85 -12.38 -8.26
N ASP A 175 10.34 -11.26 -7.74
CA ASP A 175 8.90 -10.98 -7.67
C ASP A 175 8.20 -11.08 -9.04
N TYR A 176 6.92 -11.41 -9.04
CA TYR A 176 6.04 -11.43 -10.22
C TYR A 176 6.66 -12.19 -11.39
N CYS A 177 7.08 -13.44 -11.11
CA CYS A 177 7.69 -14.36 -12.06
C CYS A 177 6.92 -15.68 -12.15
N VAL A 178 7.04 -16.36 -13.29
CA VAL A 178 6.64 -17.77 -13.41
C VAL A 178 7.90 -18.59 -13.64
N ALA A 179 8.15 -19.59 -12.78
CA ALA A 179 9.31 -20.47 -12.87
C ALA A 179 8.91 -21.94 -12.90
N VAL A 180 9.57 -22.74 -13.75
CA VAL A 180 9.27 -24.16 -13.93
C VAL A 180 10.54 -25.01 -14.10
N GLY A 181 10.43 -26.30 -13.82
CA GLY A 181 11.43 -27.32 -14.17
C GLY A 181 12.38 -27.70 -13.03
N SER A 182 13.29 -28.63 -13.31
CA SER A 182 14.29 -29.13 -12.37
C SER A 182 15.67 -29.11 -13.02
N PRO A 183 16.56 -28.17 -12.66
CA PRO A 183 16.34 -27.04 -11.75
C PRO A 183 15.44 -25.95 -12.35
N ALA A 184 14.65 -25.27 -11.51
CA ALA A 184 13.66 -24.28 -11.92
C ALA A 184 14.29 -23.09 -12.67
N ARG A 185 13.63 -22.67 -13.74
CA ARG A 185 13.99 -21.53 -14.60
C ARG A 185 12.80 -20.61 -14.72
N VAL A 186 13.04 -19.30 -14.55
CA VAL A 186 12.03 -18.28 -14.86
C VAL A 186 11.74 -18.34 -16.36
N ILE A 187 10.47 -18.46 -16.71
CA ILE A 187 9.96 -18.52 -18.09
C ILE A 187 9.04 -17.35 -18.45
N LYS A 188 8.48 -16.66 -17.45
CA LYS A 188 7.72 -15.43 -17.64
C LYS A 188 7.96 -14.44 -16.51
N MET A 189 7.84 -13.15 -16.83
CA MET A 189 7.93 -12.06 -15.87
C MET A 189 6.94 -10.96 -16.25
N PHE A 190 6.38 -10.27 -15.26
CA PHE A 190 5.68 -9.01 -15.52
C PHE A 190 6.68 -7.93 -15.96
N ASP A 191 6.44 -7.31 -17.10
CA ASP A 191 7.31 -6.29 -17.69
C ASP A 191 6.65 -4.91 -17.64
N THR A 192 7.40 -3.91 -17.17
CA THR A 192 6.87 -2.55 -17.02
C THR A 192 6.84 -1.76 -18.32
N ASP A 193 7.64 -2.12 -19.34
CA ASP A 193 7.58 -1.45 -20.63
C ASP A 193 6.37 -1.90 -21.45
N THR A 194 6.11 -3.21 -21.47
CA THR A 194 4.91 -3.75 -22.15
C THR A 194 3.66 -3.73 -21.29
N ALA A 195 3.78 -3.41 -20.00
CA ALA A 195 2.69 -3.44 -19.04
C ALA A 195 1.98 -4.81 -18.96
N ASP A 196 2.71 -5.91 -19.22
CA ASP A 196 2.15 -7.27 -19.35
C ASP A 196 3.19 -8.35 -19.03
N TRP A 197 2.75 -9.60 -18.94
CA TRP A 197 3.60 -10.77 -18.75
C TRP A 197 4.28 -11.18 -20.05
N ILE A 198 5.60 -11.05 -20.09
CA ILE A 198 6.41 -11.49 -21.24
C ILE A 198 7.09 -12.82 -20.96
N ALA A 199 7.37 -13.57 -22.02
CA ALA A 199 8.23 -14.75 -21.94
C ALA A 199 9.70 -14.33 -21.80
N VAL A 200 10.45 -15.04 -20.98
CA VAL A 200 11.91 -14.89 -20.82
C VAL A 200 12.60 -16.24 -21.07
N LYS A 201 13.75 -16.22 -21.74
CA LYS A 201 14.45 -17.44 -22.18
C LYS A 201 15.83 -17.60 -21.56
N SER A 202 16.40 -16.52 -21.04
CA SER A 202 17.78 -16.45 -20.56
C SER A 202 17.89 -15.67 -19.24
N LYS A 203 19.06 -15.73 -18.60
CA LYS A 203 19.34 -14.92 -17.41
C LYS A 203 19.45 -13.44 -17.78
N GLU A 204 19.92 -13.17 -18.99
CA GLU A 204 20.05 -11.84 -19.57
C GLU A 204 18.67 -11.19 -19.77
N ASP A 205 17.67 -11.96 -20.22
CA ASP A 205 16.28 -11.48 -20.32
C ASP A 205 15.72 -11.09 -18.94
N VAL A 206 15.96 -11.93 -17.93
CA VAL A 206 15.55 -11.65 -16.55
C VAL A 206 16.21 -10.38 -16.03
N ALA A 207 17.51 -10.23 -16.23
CA ALA A 207 18.24 -9.03 -15.83
C ALA A 207 17.74 -7.77 -16.57
N ALA A 208 17.37 -7.89 -17.85
CA ALA A 208 16.80 -6.80 -18.63
C ALA A 208 15.42 -6.37 -18.10
N VAL A 209 14.53 -7.30 -17.76
CA VAL A 209 13.24 -6.99 -17.11
C VAL A 209 13.47 -6.29 -15.77
N MET A 210 14.35 -6.82 -14.92
CA MET A 210 14.65 -6.22 -13.62
C MET A 210 15.23 -4.81 -13.74
N ARG A 211 16.04 -4.54 -14.77
CA ARG A 211 16.52 -3.19 -15.07
C ARG A 211 15.37 -2.26 -15.46
N ARG A 212 14.48 -2.69 -16.37
CA ARG A 212 13.30 -1.90 -16.77
C ARG A 212 12.38 -1.59 -15.59
N ARG A 213 12.11 -2.57 -14.72
CA ARG A 213 11.32 -2.35 -13.49
C ARG A 213 11.92 -1.25 -12.61
N ARG A 214 13.24 -1.20 -12.44
CA ARG A 214 13.92 -0.14 -11.68
C ARG A 214 13.93 1.22 -12.37
N GLU A 215 14.15 1.25 -13.68
CA GLU A 215 14.23 2.49 -14.47
C GLU A 215 12.85 3.09 -14.78
N ARG A 216 11.82 2.24 -14.79
CA ARG A 216 10.44 2.58 -15.08
C ARG A 216 9.51 1.65 -14.26
N PRO A 217 9.35 1.88 -12.96
CA PRO A 217 8.41 1.13 -12.12
C PRO A 217 6.97 1.41 -12.52
N VAL A 218 6.02 0.65 -11.95
CA VAL A 218 4.59 0.92 -12.16
C VAL A 218 4.19 2.19 -11.41
N LEU A 219 4.61 2.32 -10.15
CA LEU A 219 4.21 3.41 -9.27
C LEU A 219 5.41 4.03 -8.55
N SER A 220 5.53 5.36 -8.61
CA SER A 220 6.38 6.13 -7.71
C SER A 220 5.55 6.73 -6.58
N ILE A 221 5.87 6.38 -5.33
CA ILE A 221 5.32 7.04 -4.13
C ILE A 221 6.19 8.26 -3.83
N CYS A 222 5.55 9.43 -3.87
CA CYS A 222 6.20 10.72 -3.97
C CYS A 222 6.00 11.55 -2.69
N ILE A 223 7.04 11.63 -1.85
CA ILE A 223 6.96 12.18 -0.49
C ILE A 223 7.71 13.53 -0.37
N PRO A 224 7.03 14.68 -0.43
CA PRO A 224 7.62 15.95 -0.01
C PRO A 224 7.71 15.99 1.51
N THR A 225 8.84 16.38 2.08
CA THR A 225 9.00 16.48 3.54
C THR A 225 9.70 17.77 3.97
N TYR A 226 9.33 18.28 5.15
CA TYR A 226 10.00 19.40 5.79
C TYR A 226 9.82 19.37 7.30
N ASN A 227 10.92 19.19 8.04
CA ASN A 227 10.96 19.28 9.51
C ASN A 227 9.98 18.33 10.23
N ARG A 228 9.91 17.08 9.76
CA ARG A 228 9.03 16.03 10.29
C ARG A 228 9.68 14.65 10.31
N ALA A 229 10.92 14.56 10.79
CA ALA A 229 11.67 13.30 10.79
C ALA A 229 10.91 12.12 11.44
N ALA A 230 10.15 12.36 12.51
CA ALA A 230 9.40 11.32 13.22
C ALA A 230 8.22 10.77 12.40
N ASP A 231 7.44 11.66 11.78
CA ASP A 231 6.32 11.26 10.92
C ASP A 231 6.85 10.57 9.66
N LEU A 232 7.88 11.14 9.02
CA LEU A 232 8.53 10.51 7.86
C LEU A 232 9.03 9.10 8.18
N ASN A 233 9.66 8.90 9.34
CA ASN A 233 10.09 7.56 9.76
C ASN A 233 8.91 6.59 9.84
N ARG A 234 7.80 7.00 10.45
CA ARG A 234 6.59 6.16 10.55
C ARG A 234 5.96 5.92 9.17
N CYS A 235 5.88 6.94 8.31
CA CYS A 235 5.41 6.85 6.93
C CYS A 235 6.22 5.81 6.15
N LEU A 236 7.55 5.95 6.12
CA LEU A 236 8.45 5.01 5.44
C LEU A 236 8.35 3.60 6.04
N GLN A 237 8.20 3.44 7.35
CA GLN A 237 7.97 2.13 7.96
C GLN A 237 6.71 1.49 7.34
N THR A 238 5.57 2.18 7.29
CA THR A 238 4.34 1.59 6.73
C THR A 238 4.45 1.21 5.26
N ILE A 239 5.25 1.96 4.49
CA ILE A 239 5.52 1.65 3.08
C ILE A 239 6.39 0.40 2.95
N VAL A 240 7.55 0.37 3.60
CA VAL A 240 8.52 -0.73 3.45
C VAL A 240 7.98 -2.05 3.99
N HIS A 241 7.17 -2.03 5.06
CA HIS A 241 6.50 -3.24 5.55
C HIS A 241 5.63 -3.90 4.47
N GLN A 242 5.02 -3.11 3.59
CA GLN A 242 4.16 -3.62 2.53
C GLN A 242 4.90 -3.91 1.24
N ILE A 243 5.87 -3.10 0.82
CA ILE A 243 6.50 -3.26 -0.52
C ILE A 243 7.88 -3.92 -0.50
N GLY A 244 8.61 -3.90 0.63
CA GLY A 244 9.98 -4.41 0.71
C GLY A 244 10.89 -3.83 -0.38
N ASP A 245 11.57 -4.70 -1.12
CA ASP A 245 12.41 -4.38 -2.27
C ASP A 245 11.72 -4.60 -3.63
N CYS A 246 10.38 -4.63 -3.65
CA CYS A 246 9.61 -4.84 -4.87
C CYS A 246 9.93 -3.79 -5.94
N SER A 247 10.61 -4.23 -7.00
CA SER A 247 11.04 -3.39 -8.11
C SER A 247 9.92 -2.76 -8.94
N LEU A 248 8.66 -3.11 -8.72
CA LEU A 248 7.51 -2.46 -9.37
C LEU A 248 7.15 -1.11 -8.74
N PHE A 249 7.75 -0.79 -7.58
CA PHE A 249 7.61 0.49 -6.91
C PHE A 249 8.91 1.29 -6.94
N GLU A 250 8.78 2.60 -6.82
CA GLU A 250 9.83 3.52 -6.39
C GLU A 250 9.30 4.32 -5.21
N VAL A 251 10.15 4.59 -4.23
CA VAL A 251 9.88 5.58 -3.19
C VAL A 251 10.83 6.73 -3.42
N VAL A 252 10.30 7.94 -3.59
CA VAL A 252 11.09 9.13 -3.82
C VAL A 252 10.75 10.20 -2.79
N VAL A 253 11.77 10.65 -2.05
CA VAL A 253 11.61 11.63 -0.96
C VAL A 253 12.39 12.91 -1.27
N SER A 254 11.71 14.05 -1.26
CA SER A 254 12.35 15.36 -1.42
C SER A 254 12.33 16.12 -0.10
N ASP A 255 13.47 16.12 0.60
CA ASP A 255 13.68 16.90 1.83
C ASP A 255 13.88 18.38 1.49
N ASN A 256 12.94 19.20 1.94
CA ASN A 256 12.89 20.62 1.62
C ASN A 256 13.76 21.49 2.55
N ALA A 257 15.03 21.09 2.70
CA ALA A 257 16.02 21.72 3.57
C ALA A 257 15.66 21.63 5.07
N SER A 258 15.19 20.47 5.52
CA SER A 258 14.84 20.26 6.93
C SER A 258 16.02 20.53 7.87
N PRO A 259 15.78 21.16 9.03
CA PRO A 259 16.80 21.41 10.04
C PRO A 259 16.94 20.28 11.07
N ASP A 260 16.08 19.26 11.01
CA ASP A 260 15.95 18.19 11.99
C ASP A 260 16.66 16.89 11.54
N GLY A 261 16.29 15.76 12.16
CA GLY A 261 16.84 14.43 11.91
C GLY A 261 16.44 13.77 10.57
N THR A 262 15.84 14.52 9.62
CA THR A 262 15.23 13.94 8.40
C THR A 262 16.23 13.16 7.54
N GLN A 263 17.45 13.69 7.35
CA GLN A 263 18.48 13.01 6.57
C GLN A 263 18.98 11.72 7.22
N GLN A 264 19.03 11.67 8.56
CA GLN A 264 19.44 10.49 9.31
C GLN A 264 18.41 9.36 9.16
N VAL A 265 17.12 9.69 9.16
CA VAL A 265 16.05 8.72 8.88
C VAL A 265 16.24 8.13 7.48
N LEU A 266 16.41 8.96 6.45
CA LEU A 266 16.56 8.51 5.07
C LEU A 266 17.82 7.64 4.88
N ALA A 267 18.94 8.02 5.49
CA ALA A 267 20.17 7.24 5.46
C ALA A 267 20.00 5.86 6.12
N ALA A 268 19.32 5.79 7.28
CA ALA A 268 19.07 4.52 7.97
C ALA A 268 18.21 3.57 7.12
N PHE A 269 17.18 4.08 6.44
CA PHE A 269 16.37 3.25 5.52
C PHE A 269 17.19 2.75 4.32
N ALA A 270 18.03 3.59 3.73
CA ALA A 270 18.89 3.19 2.62
C ALA A 270 19.93 2.13 3.03
N GLU A 271 20.43 2.19 4.26
CA GLU A 271 21.36 1.21 4.81
C GLU A 271 20.67 -0.14 5.10
N VAL A 272 19.47 -0.11 5.69
CA VAL A 272 18.72 -1.34 6.03
C VAL A 272 18.11 -2.00 4.80
N TYR A 273 17.73 -1.23 3.77
CA TYR A 273 17.06 -1.72 2.57
C TYR A 273 17.83 -1.33 1.29
N PRO A 274 19.07 -1.84 1.10
CA PRO A 274 19.93 -1.41 -0.01
C PRO A 274 19.43 -1.80 -1.41
N ASN A 275 18.51 -2.77 -1.49
CA ASN A 275 17.90 -3.21 -2.74
C ASN A 275 16.57 -2.52 -3.06
N MET A 276 16.00 -1.78 -2.10
CA MET A 276 14.78 -1.02 -2.33
C MET A 276 15.05 0.09 -3.33
N ASN A 277 14.08 0.36 -4.20
CA ASN A 277 14.16 1.45 -5.15
C ASN A 277 13.85 2.80 -4.46
N LEU A 278 14.69 3.18 -3.49
CA LEU A 278 14.61 4.41 -2.72
C LEU A 278 15.51 5.47 -3.33
N ARG A 279 14.94 6.62 -3.67
CA ARG A 279 15.68 7.83 -4.03
C ARG A 279 15.31 8.94 -3.06
N TYR A 280 16.31 9.69 -2.63
CA TYR A 280 16.07 10.87 -1.81
C TYR A 280 17.16 11.90 -2.03
N TRP A 281 16.81 13.16 -1.80
CA TRP A 281 17.75 14.27 -1.78
C TRP A 281 17.27 15.35 -0.81
N ARG A 282 18.18 16.26 -0.48
CA ARG A 282 17.90 17.48 0.29
C ARG A 282 18.06 18.69 -0.62
N ASN A 283 17.11 19.61 -0.59
CA ASN A 283 17.24 20.93 -1.21
C ASN A 283 18.22 21.79 -0.38
N ASP A 284 18.94 22.69 -1.05
CA ASP A 284 19.87 23.61 -0.38
C ASP A 284 19.12 24.61 0.52
N GLU A 285 17.92 25.01 0.11
CA GLU A 285 17.02 25.90 0.84
C GLU A 285 15.56 25.40 0.76
N ASN A 286 14.70 25.93 1.63
CA ASN A 286 13.28 25.65 1.57
C ASN A 286 12.64 26.44 0.42
N ILE A 287 12.22 25.75 -0.64
CA ILE A 287 11.66 26.36 -1.86
C ILE A 287 10.11 26.49 -1.83
N GLY A 288 9.48 26.15 -0.71
CA GLY A 288 8.04 26.02 -0.56
C GLY A 288 7.49 24.67 -1.05
N ALA A 289 6.32 24.28 -0.52
CA ALA A 289 5.74 22.95 -0.72
C ALA A 289 5.43 22.63 -2.19
N GLU A 290 4.78 23.54 -2.92
CA GLU A 290 4.37 23.29 -4.31
C GLU A 290 5.57 23.12 -5.25
N ARG A 291 6.64 23.90 -5.07
CA ARG A 291 7.89 23.71 -5.84
C ARG A 291 8.58 22.39 -5.48
N ASN A 292 8.55 22.01 -4.21
CA ASN A 292 9.10 20.73 -3.76
C ASN A 292 8.33 19.56 -4.39
N ILE A 293 7.00 19.65 -4.46
CA ILE A 293 6.14 18.67 -5.15
C ILE A 293 6.49 18.57 -6.63
N ILE A 294 6.60 19.70 -7.35
CA ILE A 294 6.95 19.69 -8.79
C ILE A 294 8.30 19.02 -9.01
N LYS A 295 9.33 19.40 -8.25
CA LYS A 295 10.67 18.79 -8.35
C LYS A 295 10.60 17.27 -8.17
N LEU A 296 9.77 16.82 -7.25
CA LEU A 296 9.60 15.41 -6.94
C LEU A 296 8.90 14.67 -8.10
N LEU A 297 7.80 15.23 -8.62
CA LEU A 297 7.06 14.68 -9.75
C LEU A 297 7.90 14.64 -11.05
N ASP A 298 8.77 15.62 -11.26
CA ASP A 298 9.70 15.67 -12.40
C ASP A 298 10.75 14.55 -12.36
N ASP A 299 11.25 14.23 -11.16
CA ASP A 299 12.30 13.23 -10.97
C ASP A 299 11.75 11.79 -10.85
N ALA A 300 10.45 11.61 -10.64
CA ALA A 300 9.80 10.32 -10.47
C ALA A 300 9.82 9.46 -11.77
N ARG A 301 10.03 8.15 -11.60
CA ARG A 301 10.24 7.22 -12.72
C ARG A 301 9.05 6.32 -13.05
N GLY A 302 8.04 6.27 -12.21
CA GLY A 302 6.87 5.40 -12.36
C GLY A 302 6.03 5.75 -13.58
N ASP A 303 5.31 4.76 -14.13
CA ASP A 303 4.21 5.03 -15.08
C ASP A 303 3.15 5.95 -14.44
N TYR A 304 2.94 5.78 -13.14
CA TYR A 304 2.09 6.61 -12.30
C TYR A 304 2.88 7.19 -11.13
N VAL A 305 2.48 8.37 -10.69
CA VAL A 305 3.06 9.09 -9.55
C VAL A 305 1.96 9.35 -8.53
N LEU A 306 2.11 8.79 -7.33
CA LEU A 306 1.23 9.02 -6.20
C LEU A 306 1.90 10.04 -5.28
N LEU A 307 1.31 11.22 -5.13
CA LEU A 307 1.72 12.13 -4.08
C LEU A 307 1.35 11.51 -2.73
N HIS A 308 2.21 11.67 -1.71
CA HIS A 308 1.96 11.12 -0.39
C HIS A 308 2.58 12.02 0.69
N GLY A 309 1.78 12.49 1.63
CA GLY A 309 2.23 13.30 2.77
C GLY A 309 3.17 12.51 3.67
N ASP A 310 4.18 13.19 4.22
CA ASP A 310 5.11 12.60 5.19
C ASP A 310 4.44 12.31 6.55
N ASP A 311 3.24 12.82 6.75
CA ASP A 311 2.38 12.65 7.92
C ASP A 311 1.17 11.72 7.70
N ASP A 312 1.12 11.05 6.55
CA ASP A 312 0.15 10.01 6.24
C ASP A 312 0.79 8.62 6.36
N PHE A 313 0.03 7.65 6.86
CA PHE A 313 0.51 6.31 7.19
C PHE A 313 -0.40 5.27 6.54
N PHE A 314 0.13 4.55 5.55
CA PHE A 314 -0.64 3.49 4.89
C PHE A 314 -1.12 2.45 5.90
N THR A 315 -2.41 2.12 5.81
CA THR A 315 -2.93 0.94 6.49
C THR A 315 -2.43 -0.31 5.77
N ASP A 316 -2.28 -1.40 6.50
CA ASP A 316 -1.78 -2.64 5.92
C ASP A 316 -2.70 -3.13 4.78
N LEU A 317 -2.14 -3.85 3.81
CA LEU A 317 -2.82 -4.39 2.63
C LEU A 317 -3.38 -3.35 1.64
N THR A 318 -2.87 -2.11 1.62
CA THR A 318 -3.41 -1.06 0.73
C THR A 318 -2.50 -0.68 -0.42
N ILE A 319 -1.18 -0.82 -0.28
CA ILE A 319 -0.23 -0.40 -1.33
C ILE A 319 -0.18 -1.44 -2.46
N MET A 320 -0.03 -2.73 -2.13
CA MET A 320 0.13 -3.79 -3.13
C MET A 320 -1.06 -3.89 -4.11
N PRO A 321 -2.34 -3.79 -3.66
CA PRO A 321 -3.49 -3.78 -4.57
C PRO A 321 -3.51 -2.62 -5.58
N MET A 322 -2.78 -1.52 -5.32
CA MET A 322 -2.69 -0.41 -6.28
C MET A 322 -2.08 -0.84 -7.61
N LEU A 323 -1.19 -1.85 -7.63
CA LEU A 323 -0.63 -2.36 -8.89
C LEU A 323 -1.74 -2.92 -9.80
N ASN A 324 -2.66 -3.71 -9.24
CA ASN A 324 -3.80 -4.24 -9.99
C ASN A 324 -4.78 -3.13 -10.38
N LEU A 325 -5.03 -2.19 -9.48
CA LEU A 325 -5.88 -1.02 -9.75
C LEU A 325 -5.39 -0.22 -10.95
N ILE A 326 -4.08 0.08 -11.00
CA ILE A 326 -3.42 0.74 -12.12
C ILE A 326 -3.54 -0.13 -13.38
N GLN A 327 -3.22 -1.43 -13.28
CA GLN A 327 -3.28 -2.35 -14.42
C GLN A 327 -4.66 -2.38 -15.07
N MET A 328 -5.73 -2.43 -14.27
CA MET A 328 -7.12 -2.51 -14.76
C MET A 328 -7.68 -1.18 -15.29
N ASN A 329 -7.02 -0.06 -14.98
CA ASN A 329 -7.48 1.29 -15.32
C ASN A 329 -6.36 2.12 -15.96
N ARG A 330 -5.48 1.48 -16.74
CA ARG A 330 -4.29 2.12 -17.34
C ARG A 330 -4.59 3.22 -18.35
N ASP A 331 -5.83 3.31 -18.80
CA ASP A 331 -6.32 4.38 -19.67
C ASP A 331 -6.77 5.62 -18.88
N CYS A 332 -6.83 5.57 -17.54
CA CYS A 332 -7.08 6.74 -16.70
C CYS A 332 -5.79 7.57 -16.53
N SER A 333 -5.90 8.89 -16.69
CA SER A 333 -4.81 9.84 -16.45
C SER A 333 -4.69 10.27 -14.99
N VAL A 334 -5.78 10.16 -14.23
CA VAL A 334 -5.86 10.51 -12.81
C VAL A 334 -6.59 9.42 -12.04
N PHE A 335 -6.10 9.10 -10.84
CA PHE A 335 -6.85 8.39 -9.82
C PHE A 335 -7.06 9.31 -8.64
N PHE A 336 -8.32 9.44 -8.22
CA PHE A 336 -8.69 10.09 -6.97
C PHE A 336 -8.96 9.01 -5.91
N LEU A 337 -8.08 8.91 -4.92
CA LEU A 337 -8.23 8.01 -3.78
C LEU A 337 -9.13 8.67 -2.74
N ASN A 338 -10.42 8.34 -2.80
CA ASN A 338 -11.43 8.88 -1.92
C ASN A 338 -11.38 8.15 -0.57
N VAL A 339 -10.48 8.59 0.30
CA VAL A 339 -10.25 7.99 1.62
C VAL A 339 -11.38 8.24 2.63
N LEU A 340 -12.33 9.11 2.30
CA LEU A 340 -13.50 9.40 3.11
C LEU A 340 -14.67 8.43 2.85
N ASN A 341 -14.56 7.59 1.81
CA ASN A 341 -15.53 6.55 1.49
C ASN A 341 -14.82 5.19 1.41
N ASP A 342 -15.27 4.21 2.20
CA ASP A 342 -14.68 2.88 2.26
C ASP A 342 -15.60 1.77 1.71
N ASP A 343 -16.47 2.09 0.75
CA ASP A 343 -17.34 1.08 0.09
C ASP A 343 -16.58 0.06 -0.78
N GLY A 344 -15.27 0.25 -0.97
CA GLY A 344 -14.37 -0.64 -1.70
C GLY A 344 -14.53 -0.59 -3.22
N ARG A 345 -15.34 0.33 -3.75
CA ARG A 345 -15.64 0.39 -5.18
C ARG A 345 -14.66 1.29 -5.93
N VAL A 346 -14.50 0.95 -7.20
CA VAL A 346 -13.74 1.75 -8.17
C VAL A 346 -14.71 2.22 -9.24
N HIS A 347 -14.83 3.53 -9.42
CA HIS A 347 -15.69 4.15 -10.41
C HIS A 347 -14.85 4.79 -11.51
N ARG A 348 -15.10 4.39 -12.76
CA ARG A 348 -14.48 5.00 -13.94
C ARG A 348 -15.39 6.08 -14.49
N MET A 349 -14.82 7.26 -14.73
CA MET A 349 -15.56 8.46 -15.13
C MET A 349 -14.70 9.29 -16.07
N GLU A 350 -15.27 10.31 -16.70
CA GLU A 350 -14.53 11.19 -17.61
C GLU A 350 -14.98 12.64 -17.54
N GLY A 351 -14.06 13.56 -17.84
CA GLY A 351 -14.33 14.99 -18.02
C GLY A 351 -14.10 15.86 -16.79
N LEU A 352 -13.74 17.12 -17.02
CA LEU A 352 -13.38 18.09 -15.98
C LEU A 352 -14.54 18.39 -15.02
N SER A 353 -15.73 18.71 -15.53
CA SER A 353 -16.90 18.99 -14.69
C SER A 353 -17.24 17.81 -13.79
N THR A 354 -17.26 16.60 -14.34
CA THR A 354 -17.54 15.38 -13.59
C THR A 354 -16.48 15.10 -12.54
N PHE A 355 -15.20 15.36 -12.84
CA PHE A 355 -14.12 15.25 -11.86
C PHE A 355 -14.31 16.23 -10.70
N ILE A 356 -14.54 17.52 -10.98
CA ILE A 356 -14.76 18.54 -9.94
C ILE A 356 -15.98 18.23 -9.09
N GLU A 357 -17.09 17.81 -9.69
CA GLU A 357 -18.29 17.44 -8.95
C GLU A 357 -18.11 16.21 -8.04
N THR A 358 -17.16 15.33 -8.38
CA THR A 358 -16.94 14.06 -7.66
C THR A 358 -15.84 14.19 -6.61
N ALA A 359 -14.70 14.77 -6.99
CA ALA A 359 -13.53 14.88 -6.13
C ALA A 359 -13.53 16.17 -5.29
N SER A 360 -14.13 17.25 -5.81
CA SER A 360 -14.23 18.54 -5.13
C SER A 360 -12.85 19.01 -4.61
N LEU A 361 -12.87 19.87 -3.59
CA LEU A 361 -11.67 20.30 -2.87
C LEU A 361 -10.92 19.15 -2.19
N HIS A 362 -11.51 17.95 -2.05
CA HIS A 362 -10.83 16.78 -1.49
C HIS A 362 -9.72 16.25 -2.40
N SER A 363 -9.77 16.54 -3.72
CA SER A 363 -8.63 16.35 -4.64
C SER A 363 -7.41 17.20 -4.28
N GLY A 364 -7.58 18.17 -3.37
CA GLY A 364 -6.51 18.97 -2.77
C GLY A 364 -5.73 18.24 -1.69
N PHE A 365 -6.19 17.09 -1.21
CA PHE A 365 -5.42 16.28 -0.29
C PHE A 365 -4.36 15.49 -1.07
N ILE A 366 -3.08 15.80 -0.86
CA ILE A 366 -2.01 15.30 -1.74
C ILE A 366 -1.95 13.77 -1.79
N SER A 367 -2.16 13.08 -0.66
CA SER A 367 -2.17 11.62 -0.58
C SER A 367 -3.33 10.94 -1.31
N SER A 368 -4.34 11.71 -1.72
CA SER A 368 -5.49 11.23 -2.46
C SER A 368 -5.29 11.26 -3.98
N VAL A 369 -4.10 11.59 -4.48
CA VAL A 369 -3.91 11.91 -5.90
C VAL A 369 -2.80 11.07 -6.52
N MET A 370 -3.18 10.32 -7.54
CA MET A 370 -2.25 9.65 -8.43
C MET A 370 -2.43 10.16 -9.86
N ILE A 371 -1.33 10.51 -10.53
CA ILE A 371 -1.35 11.03 -11.90
C ILE A 371 -0.54 10.10 -12.80
N GLN A 372 -1.02 9.86 -14.02
CA GLN A 372 -0.25 9.19 -15.05
C GLN A 372 0.92 10.10 -15.44
N ARG A 373 2.15 9.58 -15.35
CA ARG A 373 3.35 10.39 -15.59
C ARG A 373 3.39 10.97 -17.00
N GLU A 374 2.89 10.23 -18.00
CA GLU A 374 2.83 10.74 -19.36
C GLU A 374 1.90 11.95 -19.46
N ALA A 375 0.69 11.89 -18.89
CA ALA A 375 -0.21 13.04 -18.84
C ALA A 375 0.40 14.24 -18.08
N TYR A 376 1.11 13.98 -16.98
CA TYR A 376 1.85 15.01 -16.24
C TYR A 376 2.96 15.67 -17.07
N ARG A 377 3.65 14.92 -17.94
CA ARG A 377 4.72 15.47 -18.81
C ARG A 377 4.19 16.41 -19.88
N GLN A 378 2.91 16.32 -20.23
CA GLN A 378 2.26 17.18 -21.21
C GLN A 378 1.90 18.56 -20.63
N VAL A 379 2.06 18.77 -19.32
CA VAL A 379 1.83 20.07 -18.67
C VAL A 379 2.95 21.04 -19.05
N GLU A 380 2.61 22.07 -19.84
CA GLU A 380 3.56 23.06 -20.35
C GLU A 380 4.14 23.96 -19.25
N ASP A 381 3.29 24.55 -18.40
CA ASP A 381 3.70 25.42 -17.30
C ASP A 381 3.24 24.86 -15.95
N LYS A 382 4.05 23.94 -15.41
CA LYS A 382 3.81 23.32 -14.10
C LYS A 382 3.84 24.33 -12.94
N THR A 383 4.44 25.50 -13.16
CA THR A 383 4.60 26.53 -12.12
C THR A 383 3.40 27.47 -12.01
N LYS A 384 2.45 27.37 -12.94
CA LYS A 384 1.20 28.11 -12.90
C LYS A 384 0.45 27.80 -11.60
N PHE A 385 -0.09 28.83 -10.97
CA PHE A 385 -0.76 28.74 -9.66
C PHE A 385 0.11 28.33 -8.48
N ILE A 386 1.45 28.36 -8.58
CA ILE A 386 2.28 28.39 -7.37
C ILE A 386 1.87 29.61 -6.52
N GLY A 387 1.64 29.39 -5.24
CA GLY A 387 1.10 30.35 -4.28
C GLY A 387 -0.40 30.20 -4.01
N SER A 388 -1.10 29.36 -4.78
CA SER A 388 -2.52 29.05 -4.55
C SER A 388 -2.75 28.09 -3.37
N GLY A 389 -1.72 27.34 -2.98
CA GLY A 389 -1.82 26.26 -2.00
C GLY A 389 -2.31 24.93 -2.59
N PHE A 390 -2.72 24.93 -3.86
CA PHE A 390 -3.33 23.80 -4.55
C PHE A 390 -2.81 23.65 -5.99
N ASN A 391 -1.56 24.02 -6.28
CA ASN A 391 -0.96 23.82 -7.60
C ASN A 391 -1.10 22.36 -8.11
N HIS A 392 -1.09 21.36 -7.24
CA HIS A 392 -1.31 19.97 -7.64
C HIS A 392 -2.74 19.68 -8.12
N ILE A 393 -3.77 20.47 -7.76
CA ILE A 393 -5.09 20.40 -8.41
C ILE A 393 -4.98 20.90 -9.85
N TYR A 394 -4.26 21.99 -10.10
CA TYR A 394 -3.99 22.44 -11.46
C TYR A 394 -3.29 21.35 -12.29
N LEU A 395 -2.29 20.67 -11.73
CA LEU A 395 -1.60 19.55 -12.41
C LEU A 395 -2.55 18.40 -12.76
N GLN A 396 -3.50 18.07 -11.88
CA GLN A 396 -4.54 17.06 -12.13
C GLN A 396 -5.46 17.48 -13.29
N LEU A 397 -5.92 18.73 -13.30
CA LEU A 397 -6.83 19.22 -14.33
C LEU A 397 -6.15 19.33 -15.70
N GLU A 398 -4.85 19.67 -15.76
CA GLU A 398 -4.10 19.59 -17.01
C GLU A 398 -3.94 18.13 -17.49
N ALA A 399 -3.67 17.18 -16.59
CA ALA A 399 -3.62 15.77 -16.96
C ALA A 399 -4.96 15.27 -17.53
N LEU A 400 -6.08 15.73 -16.96
CA LEU A 400 -7.42 15.45 -17.47
C LEU A 400 -7.73 16.13 -18.81
N ARG A 401 -7.15 17.30 -19.08
CA ARG A 401 -7.25 17.94 -20.40
C ARG A 401 -6.52 17.15 -21.48
N TYR A 402 -5.41 16.54 -21.13
CA TYR A 402 -4.69 15.64 -22.04
C TYR A 402 -5.46 14.34 -22.27
N ASN A 403 -5.97 13.72 -21.21
CA ASN A 403 -6.79 12.52 -21.27
C ASN A 403 -7.90 12.58 -20.20
N PRO A 404 -9.19 12.67 -20.60
CA PRO A 404 -10.28 13.01 -19.68
C PRO A 404 -10.69 11.87 -18.75
N HIS A 405 -10.20 10.65 -18.94
CA HIS A 405 -10.60 9.49 -18.14
C HIS A 405 -9.92 9.49 -16.77
N PHE A 406 -10.69 9.22 -15.73
CA PHE A 406 -10.18 9.06 -14.37
C PHE A 406 -10.90 7.95 -13.62
N ALA A 407 -10.28 7.51 -12.53
CA ALA A 407 -10.84 6.53 -11.61
C ALA A 407 -10.99 7.12 -10.21
N VAL A 408 -12.15 6.91 -9.59
CA VAL A 408 -12.39 7.20 -8.17
C VAL A 408 -12.32 5.91 -7.40
N VAL A 409 -11.48 5.89 -6.38
CA VAL A 409 -11.14 4.70 -5.60
C VAL A 409 -11.62 4.94 -4.18
N ASN A 410 -12.78 4.38 -3.84
CA ASN A 410 -13.36 4.51 -2.51
C ASN A 410 -12.73 3.46 -1.59
N LYS A 411 -11.67 3.86 -0.90
CA LYS A 411 -11.01 3.02 0.10
C LYS A 411 -10.31 3.89 1.13
N ALA A 412 -10.52 3.61 2.41
CA ALA A 412 -9.70 4.16 3.47
C ALA A 412 -8.31 3.51 3.43
N MET A 413 -7.34 4.23 2.86
CA MET A 413 -6.01 3.68 2.58
C MET A 413 -4.93 4.08 3.60
N PHE A 414 -5.17 5.11 4.39
CA PHE A 414 -4.18 5.62 5.34
C PHE A 414 -4.84 6.39 6.49
N GLY A 415 -4.17 6.36 7.64
CA GLY A 415 -4.41 7.31 8.72
C GLY A 415 -3.49 8.52 8.58
N TYR A 416 -3.80 9.61 9.28
CA TYR A 416 -3.02 10.86 9.23
C TYR A 416 -2.64 11.33 10.64
N ALA A 417 -1.52 12.03 10.78
CA ALA A 417 -1.05 12.54 12.07
C ALA A 417 -1.95 13.65 12.64
N GLY A 418 -2.75 14.32 11.81
CA GLY A 418 -3.68 15.37 12.24
C GLY A 418 -2.99 16.69 12.56
N ASN A 419 -2.02 17.08 11.73
CA ASN A 419 -1.24 18.30 11.90
C ASN A 419 -2.11 19.57 11.95
N LYS A 420 -1.73 20.53 12.80
CA LYS A 420 -2.47 21.80 12.94
C LYS A 420 -2.39 22.62 11.65
N PRO A 421 -3.48 23.27 11.21
CA PRO A 421 -3.54 24.08 10.00
C PRO A 421 -2.78 25.41 10.19
N THR A 422 -1.45 25.39 10.18
CA THR A 422 -0.61 26.56 10.47
C THR A 422 0.35 26.86 9.33
N GLY A 423 0.83 28.10 9.24
CA GLY A 423 1.81 28.52 8.23
C GLY A 423 1.25 28.97 6.89
N TYR A 424 -0.07 29.10 6.77
CA TYR A 424 -0.74 29.63 5.58
C TYR A 424 -2.00 30.43 5.95
N ASN A 425 -2.49 31.23 5.01
CA ASN A 425 -3.76 31.93 5.13
C ASN A 425 -4.90 31.05 4.60
N PHE A 426 -5.85 30.70 5.47
CA PHE A 426 -6.90 29.73 5.19
C PHE A 426 -7.82 30.20 4.05
N GLY A 427 -8.31 31.43 4.10
CA GLY A 427 -9.18 31.98 3.06
C GLY A 427 -8.48 32.09 1.71
N LYS A 428 -7.20 32.49 1.69
CA LYS A 428 -6.43 32.58 0.45
C LYS A 428 -6.23 31.24 -0.23
N PHE A 429 -6.02 30.15 0.52
CA PHE A 429 -5.82 28.85 -0.12
C PHE A 429 -7.16 28.19 -0.48
N PHE A 430 -8.05 28.07 0.51
CA PHE A 430 -9.26 27.26 0.40
C PHE A 430 -10.40 27.94 -0.34
N ILE A 431 -10.34 29.27 -0.57
CA ILE A 431 -11.29 29.99 -1.41
C ILE A 431 -10.58 30.55 -2.64
N ASP A 432 -9.70 31.54 -2.44
CA ASP A 432 -9.13 32.32 -3.56
C ASP A 432 -8.28 31.45 -4.48
N GLY A 433 -7.33 30.71 -3.92
CA GLY A 433 -6.41 29.83 -4.63
C GLY A 433 -7.15 28.77 -5.42
N TYR A 434 -8.00 27.99 -4.76
CA TYR A 434 -8.78 26.94 -5.42
C TYR A 434 -9.74 27.47 -6.49
N LEU A 435 -10.53 28.51 -6.19
CA LEU A 435 -11.47 29.06 -7.18
C LEU A 435 -10.76 29.74 -8.35
N SER A 436 -9.58 30.35 -8.14
CA SER A 436 -8.78 30.91 -9.23
C SER A 436 -8.31 29.84 -10.23
N ILE A 437 -8.00 28.63 -9.73
CA ILE A 437 -7.69 27.48 -10.57
C ILE A 437 -8.94 27.09 -11.35
N LEU A 438 -10.09 26.89 -10.71
CA LEU A 438 -11.30 26.46 -11.40
C LEU A 438 -11.80 27.48 -12.44
N ASP A 439 -11.76 28.78 -12.11
CA ASP A 439 -12.15 29.85 -13.02
C ASP A 439 -11.31 29.85 -14.30
N HIS A 440 -10.02 29.49 -14.21
CA HIS A 440 -9.17 29.31 -15.37
C HIS A 440 -9.72 28.24 -16.34
N TYR A 441 -10.25 27.15 -15.80
CA TYR A 441 -10.78 26.02 -16.57
C TYR A 441 -12.15 26.23 -17.19
N ARG A 442 -12.85 27.34 -16.89
CA ARG A 442 -14.07 27.72 -17.64
C ARG A 442 -13.79 27.82 -19.13
N SER A 443 -12.63 28.37 -19.50
CA SER A 443 -12.18 28.49 -20.89
C SER A 443 -11.76 27.16 -21.54
N TYR A 444 -11.70 26.08 -20.75
CA TYR A 444 -11.23 24.76 -21.17
C TYR A 444 -12.26 23.65 -20.94
N GLY A 445 -13.53 24.00 -20.74
CA GLY A 445 -14.64 23.03 -20.69
C GLY A 445 -15.18 22.72 -19.30
N LEU A 446 -14.71 23.38 -18.23
CA LEU A 446 -15.42 23.36 -16.95
C LEU A 446 -16.70 24.19 -17.07
N SER A 447 -17.85 23.55 -16.86
CA SER A 447 -19.15 24.23 -16.99
C SER A 447 -19.43 25.18 -15.82
N ASP A 448 -20.12 26.29 -16.11
CA ASP A 448 -20.57 27.23 -15.07
C ASP A 448 -21.49 26.56 -14.05
N GLU A 449 -22.29 25.56 -14.47
CA GLU A 449 -23.14 24.76 -13.58
C GLU A 449 -22.31 23.95 -12.60
N ALA A 450 -21.28 23.24 -13.07
CA ALA A 450 -20.39 22.45 -12.22
C ALA A 450 -19.63 23.35 -11.23
N LEU A 451 -19.16 24.50 -11.69
CA LEU A 451 -18.49 25.48 -10.84
C LEU A 451 -19.43 26.07 -9.77
N LEU A 452 -20.65 26.44 -10.14
CA LEU A 452 -21.64 26.96 -9.19
C LEU A 452 -22.00 25.91 -8.12
N LYS A 453 -22.17 24.66 -8.54
CA LYS A 453 -22.38 23.51 -7.64
C LYS A 453 -21.17 23.33 -6.72
N GLU A 454 -19.97 23.36 -7.27
CA GLU A 454 -18.73 23.18 -6.50
C GLU A 454 -18.54 24.30 -5.47
N LYS A 455 -18.75 25.56 -5.84
CA LYS A 455 -18.69 26.70 -4.91
C LYS A 455 -19.56 26.47 -3.68
N ARG A 456 -20.75 25.91 -3.87
CA ARG A 456 -21.66 25.55 -2.77
C ARG A 456 -21.15 24.34 -1.99
N THR A 457 -20.73 23.29 -2.67
CA THR A 457 -20.22 22.04 -2.07
C THR A 457 -19.00 22.31 -1.21
N MET A 458 -17.92 22.86 -1.77
CA MET A 458 -16.67 23.13 -1.04
C MET A 458 -16.90 24.01 0.19
N LEU A 459 -17.80 25.00 0.07
CA LEU A 459 -18.10 25.94 1.14
C LEU A 459 -18.77 25.22 2.31
N ALA A 460 -19.79 24.40 2.01
CA ALA A 460 -20.55 23.68 3.00
C ALA A 460 -19.78 22.51 3.65
N THR A 461 -19.00 21.75 2.86
CA THR A 461 -18.38 20.51 3.34
C THR A 461 -17.01 20.73 3.96
N THR A 462 -16.28 21.76 3.52
CA THR A 462 -14.87 21.95 3.90
C THR A 462 -14.62 23.32 4.51
N VAL A 463 -14.90 24.40 3.78
CA VAL A 463 -14.46 25.75 4.18
C VAL A 463 -15.15 26.23 5.46
N LEU A 464 -16.49 26.20 5.53
CA LEU A 464 -17.21 26.69 6.70
C LEU A 464 -16.98 25.82 7.95
N PRO A 465 -17.01 24.46 7.88
CA PRO A 465 -16.68 23.62 9.03
C PRO A 465 -15.28 23.90 9.59
N TRP A 466 -14.27 24.02 8.73
CA TRP A 466 -12.91 24.32 9.17
C TRP A 466 -12.76 25.75 9.69
N TYR A 467 -13.36 26.74 9.03
CA TYR A 467 -13.36 28.13 9.52
C TYR A 467 -13.94 28.21 10.93
N LYS A 468 -15.09 27.57 11.16
CA LYS A 468 -15.71 27.48 12.48
C LYS A 468 -14.75 26.90 13.51
N ARG A 469 -14.17 25.73 13.24
CA ARG A 469 -13.21 25.07 14.16
C ARG A 469 -11.97 25.93 14.42
N ILE A 470 -11.41 26.58 13.40
CA ILE A 470 -10.26 27.46 13.53
C ILE A 470 -10.55 28.60 14.52
N VAL A 471 -11.73 29.22 14.42
CA VAL A 471 -12.14 30.32 15.32
C VAL A 471 -12.49 29.81 16.71
N GLU A 472 -13.31 28.76 16.80
CA GLU A 472 -13.81 28.21 18.07
C GLU A 472 -12.70 27.56 18.92
N GLU A 473 -11.86 26.74 18.30
CA GLU A 473 -10.78 25.98 18.95
C GLU A 473 -9.43 26.72 18.92
N GLN A 474 -9.35 27.89 18.27
CA GLN A 474 -8.13 28.70 18.15
C GLN A 474 -6.93 27.93 17.55
N LEU A 475 -7.16 27.26 16.41
CA LEU A 475 -6.18 26.34 15.80
C LEU A 475 -4.94 27.01 15.19
N GLY A 476 -4.82 28.33 15.23
CA GLY A 476 -3.63 29.08 14.84
C GLY A 476 -3.46 29.34 13.34
N ALA A 477 -4.45 28.99 12.51
CA ALA A 477 -4.45 29.35 11.09
C ALA A 477 -4.61 30.87 10.90
N ASP A 478 -3.96 31.46 9.91
CA ASP A 478 -4.20 32.85 9.53
C ASP A 478 -5.54 32.95 8.80
N ILE A 479 -6.48 33.68 9.39
CA ILE A 479 -7.81 33.96 8.83
C ILE A 479 -7.99 35.45 8.51
N SER A 480 -6.91 36.23 8.50
CA SER A 480 -6.97 37.64 8.12
C SER A 480 -7.50 37.78 6.69
N GLY A 481 -8.39 38.74 6.49
CA GLY A 481 -9.00 38.99 5.18
C GLY A 481 -10.08 37.99 4.76
N PHE A 482 -10.50 37.05 5.65
CA PHE A 482 -11.43 35.99 5.26
C PHE A 482 -12.78 36.53 4.76
N GLU A 483 -13.32 37.55 5.41
CA GLU A 483 -14.59 38.18 5.01
C GLU A 483 -14.48 38.85 3.63
N GLU A 484 -13.38 39.54 3.37
CA GLU A 484 -13.09 40.22 2.11
C GLU A 484 -12.94 39.20 0.97
N ILE A 485 -12.20 38.12 1.22
CA ILE A 485 -12.02 37.02 0.27
C ILE A 485 -13.36 36.34 -0.02
N TYR A 486 -14.12 36.00 1.02
CA TYR A 486 -15.45 35.41 0.86
C TYR A 486 -16.36 36.35 0.05
N THR A 487 -16.35 37.64 0.34
CA THR A 487 -17.16 38.64 -0.37
C THR A 487 -16.76 38.76 -1.84
N ALA A 488 -15.46 38.74 -2.15
CA ALA A 488 -14.98 38.82 -3.53
C ALA A 488 -15.51 37.69 -4.41
N HIS A 489 -15.60 36.47 -3.86
CA HIS A 489 -15.96 35.25 -4.58
C HIS A 489 -17.45 34.90 -4.52
N TYR A 490 -18.16 35.29 -3.45
CA TYR A 490 -19.53 34.83 -3.19
C TYR A 490 -20.61 35.92 -3.19
N LYS A 491 -20.29 37.21 -3.39
CA LYS A 491 -21.28 38.32 -3.30
C LYS A 491 -22.54 38.15 -4.18
N ASP A 492 -22.41 37.46 -5.31
CA ASP A 492 -23.49 37.28 -6.29
C ASP A 492 -24.29 35.98 -6.04
N GLU A 493 -23.91 35.18 -5.04
CA GLU A 493 -24.57 33.92 -4.69
C GLU A 493 -25.83 34.14 -3.84
N PRO A 494 -26.90 33.34 -4.03
CA PRO A 494 -28.18 33.55 -3.34
C PRO A 494 -28.08 33.37 -1.81
N TYR A 495 -27.10 32.59 -1.34
CA TYR A 495 -26.84 32.34 0.09
C TYR A 495 -25.81 33.30 0.71
N PHE A 496 -25.29 34.28 -0.06
CA PHE A 496 -24.19 35.16 0.35
C PHE A 496 -24.40 35.81 1.71
N LYS A 497 -25.52 36.56 1.85
CA LYS A 497 -25.82 37.38 3.03
C LYS A 497 -25.97 36.53 4.29
N ALA A 498 -26.67 35.40 4.18
CA ALA A 498 -26.91 34.50 5.31
C ALA A 498 -25.61 33.89 5.84
N ILE A 499 -24.73 33.45 4.94
CA ILE A 499 -23.42 32.91 5.33
C ILE A 499 -22.48 34.00 5.85
N LEU A 500 -22.50 35.22 5.29
CA LEU A 500 -21.71 36.33 5.82
C LEU A 500 -22.11 36.68 7.26
N GLU A 501 -23.42 36.72 7.54
CA GLU A 501 -23.94 36.92 8.89
C GLU A 501 -23.53 35.77 9.82
N TRP A 502 -23.58 34.52 9.34
CA TRP A 502 -23.09 33.37 10.08
C TRP A 502 -21.60 33.47 10.42
N ILE A 503 -20.73 33.79 9.45
CA ILE A 503 -19.28 33.98 9.63
C ILE A 503 -18.99 35.00 10.73
N ARG A 504 -19.68 36.14 10.72
CA ARG A 504 -19.52 37.22 11.71
C ARG A 504 -20.00 36.86 13.12
N ASN A 505 -20.88 35.86 13.24
CA ASN A 505 -21.43 35.43 14.52
C ASN A 505 -20.60 34.33 15.21
N ILE A 506 -19.62 33.73 14.52
CA ILE A 506 -18.74 32.73 15.13
C ILE A 506 -17.78 33.42 16.09
N LYS A 507 -17.68 32.87 17.29
CA LYS A 507 -16.83 33.38 18.36
C LYS A 507 -15.99 32.24 18.94
N PRO A 508 -14.82 32.54 19.53
CA PRO A 508 -14.06 31.55 20.27
C PRO A 508 -14.91 30.90 21.38
N LEU A 509 -14.72 29.61 21.62
CA LEU A 509 -15.37 28.92 22.74
C LEU A 509 -14.92 29.56 24.07
N THR A 510 -15.85 29.81 24.98
CA THR A 510 -15.54 30.29 26.32
C THR A 510 -14.96 29.14 27.15
N LYS A 511 -14.07 29.43 28.11
CA LYS A 511 -13.44 28.40 28.96
C LYS A 511 -14.44 27.49 29.69
N GLU A 512 -15.67 27.94 29.94
CA GLU A 512 -16.74 27.15 30.57
C GLU A 512 -17.39 26.11 29.63
N SER A 513 -17.10 26.16 28.32
CA SER A 513 -17.65 25.24 27.31
C SER A 513 -16.68 24.13 26.86
N GLN A 514 -15.52 24.05 27.52
CA GLN A 514 -14.47 23.04 27.26
C GLN A 514 -14.34 21.99 28.38
N GLU A 515 -15.15 22.09 29.45
CA GLU A 515 -15.41 21.04 30.45
C GLU A 515 -16.69 20.28 30.09
#